data_AF-A0A1I4B3R4-F1
#
_entry.id   AF-A0A1I4B3R4-F1
#
_cell.length_a   1.000
_cell.length_b   1.000
_cell.length_c   1.000
_cell.angle_alpha   90.00
_cell.angle_beta   90.00
_cell.angle_gamma   90.00
#
_symmetry.space_group_name_H-M   'P 1'
#
loop_
_entity.id
_entity.type
_entity.pdbx_description
1 polymer ?
#
loop_
_entity_poly.entity_id
_entity_poly.type
_entity_poly.pdbx_seq_one_letter_code
_entity_poly.pdbx_strand_id
1 'polypeptide(L)' 'MEKGRDNQSHWIELDKWMVIQGLLAERDKETWVYVVTIETSPEYAWIHDCWPRLVRLTDQ' A
#
# COMPACT_ATOMS: atom_id res chain seq x y z
N MET A 1 6.53 0.56 7.59
CA MET A 1 7.03 -0.34 6.53
C MET A 1 8.47 -0.63 6.86
N GLU A 2 8.81 -1.90 7.03
CA GLU A 2 10.19 -2.32 7.22
C GLU A 2 10.98 -1.98 5.94
N LYS A 3 12.21 -1.51 6.09
CA LYS A 3 13.00 -1.12 4.93
C LYS A 3 13.54 -2.39 4.26
N GLY A 4 13.49 -2.42 2.93
CA GLY A 4 14.05 -3.51 2.13
C GLY A 4 15.56 -3.70 2.34
N ARG A 5 16.13 -4.72 1.71
CA ARG A 5 17.51 -5.20 1.91
C ARG A 5 18.61 -4.12 1.87
N ASP A 6 18.42 -3.05 1.10
CA ASP A 6 19.41 -1.96 0.96
C ASP A 6 19.16 -0.76 1.87
N ASN A 7 18.12 -0.78 2.72
CA ASN A 7 17.75 0.32 3.63
C ASN A 7 17.48 1.68 2.93
N GLN A 8 17.37 1.66 1.59
CA GLN A 8 17.09 2.81 0.74
C GLN A 8 15.59 3.02 0.56
N SER A 9 15.19 4.27 0.42
CA SER A 9 13.80 4.64 0.14
C SER A 9 13.61 4.72 -1.37
N HIS A 10 12.57 4.06 -1.88
CA HIS A 10 12.18 4.10 -3.28
C HIS A 10 10.86 4.85 -3.44
N TRP A 11 10.80 5.74 -4.43
CA TRP A 11 9.60 6.48 -4.79
C TRP A 11 9.01 5.92 -6.07
N ILE A 12 7.69 5.79 -6.11
CA ILE A 12 6.97 5.19 -7.23
C ILE A 12 5.82 6.12 -7.58
N GLU A 13 5.83 6.57 -8.83
CA GLU A 13 4.75 7.41 -9.34
C GLU A 13 3.53 6.54 -9.63
N LEU A 14 2.38 7.00 -9.14
CA LEU A 14 1.10 6.36 -9.38
C LEU A 14 0.25 7.25 -10.28
N ASP A 15 -0.60 6.61 -11.07
CA ASP A 15 -1.65 7.35 -11.77
C ASP A 15 -2.56 8.05 -10.74
N LYS A 16 -3.01 9.26 -11.10
CA LYS A 16 -3.87 10.14 -10.28
C LYS A 16 -5.19 9.52 -9.84
N TRP A 17 -5.63 8.43 -10.47
CA TRP A 17 -6.84 7.70 -10.11
C TRP A 17 -6.56 6.42 -9.32
N MET A 18 -5.31 6.15 -8.94
CA MET A 18 -4.96 5.02 -8.09
C MET A 18 -4.99 5.44 -6.62
N VAL A 19 -5.57 4.58 -5.80
CA VAL A 19 -5.63 4.75 -4.34
C VAL A 19 -5.15 3.50 -3.61
N ILE A 20 -4.68 3.66 -2.39
CA ILE A 20 -4.35 2.55 -1.49
C ILE A 20 -5.62 2.10 -0.79
N GLN A 21 -5.90 0.79 -0.84
CA GLN A 21 -7.02 0.24 -0.09
C GLN A 21 -6.70 0.17 1.41
N GLY A 22 -7.62 0.72 2.21
CA GLY A 22 -7.61 0.59 3.66
C GLY A 22 -8.80 -0.20 4.19
N LEU A 23 -8.63 -0.82 5.36
CA LEU A 23 -9.73 -1.30 6.21
C LEU A 23 -9.85 -0.37 7.41
N LEU A 24 -11.06 0.13 7.65
CA LEU A 24 -11.37 0.96 8.80
C LEU A 24 -11.86 0.06 9.94
N ALA A 25 -11.21 0.16 11.09
CA ALA A 25 -11.68 -0.47 12.32
C ALA A 25 -11.94 0.61 13.36
N GLU A 26 -13.13 0.58 13.96
CA GLU A 26 -13.53 1.51 15.01
C GLU A 26 -13.75 0.71 16.29
N ARG A 27 -13.14 1.18 17.39
CA ARG A 27 -13.35 0.60 18.71
C ARG A 27 -13.35 1.72 19.75
N ASP A 28 -14.44 1.79 20.50
CA ASP A 28 -14.69 2.85 21.49
C ASP A 28 -14.56 4.25 20.88
N LYS A 29 -13.49 5.00 21.21
CA LYS A 29 -13.18 6.33 20.67
C LYS A 29 -11.95 6.33 19.76
N GLU A 30 -11.49 5.16 19.37
CA GLU A 30 -10.32 4.98 18.52
C GLU A 30 -10.71 4.50 17.12
N THR A 31 -10.02 5.04 16.13
CA THR A 31 -10.17 4.69 14.73
C THR A 31 -8.81 4.27 14.18
N TRP A 32 -8.76 3.06 13.64
CA TRP A 32 -7.57 2.45 13.06
C TRP A 32 -7.78 2.26 11.56
N VAL A 33 -6.79 2.65 10.76
CA VAL A 33 -6.77 2.37 9.33
C VAL A 33 -5.66 1.37 9.06
N TYR A 34 -6.03 0.17 8.63
CA TYR A 34 -5.08 -0.86 8.20
C TYR A 34 -4.89 -0.79 6.69
N VAL A 35 -3.64 -0.76 6.24
CA VAL A 35 -3.32 -0.86 4.81
C VAL A 35 -3.42 -2.32 4.39
N VAL A 36 -4.23 -2.59 3.36
CA VAL A 36 -4.28 -3.93 2.76
C VAL A 36 -3.02 -4.15 1.93
N THR A 37 -2.28 -5.22 2.20
CA THR A 37 -1.12 -5.61 1.42
C THR A 37 -1.40 -6.86 0.58
N ILE A 38 -0.75 -6.95 -0.58
CA ILE A 38 -0.74 -8.10 -1.50
C ILE A 38 0.70 -8.51 -1.79
N GLU A 39 0.87 -9.65 -2.44
CA GLU A 39 2.17 -10.04 -2.99
C GLU A 39 2.65 -9.00 -4.00
N THR A 40 3.93 -8.66 -3.90
CA THR A 40 4.56 -7.66 -4.76
C THR A 40 4.71 -8.17 -6.20
N SER A 41 4.35 -7.34 -7.18
CA SER A 41 4.59 -7.65 -8.60
C SER A 41 6.08 -7.94 -8.84
N PRO A 42 6.45 -8.88 -9.74
CA PRO A 42 7.84 -9.18 -10.05
C PRO A 42 8.70 -7.95 -10.38
N GLU A 43 8.12 -6.91 -10.97
CA GLU A 43 8.81 -5.66 -11.31
C GLU A 43 9.32 -4.87 -10.08
N TYR A 44 8.72 -5.09 -8.91
CA TYR A 44 9.03 -4.41 -7.65
C TYR A 44 9.44 -5.36 -6.52
N ALA A 45 9.50 -6.68 -6.79
CA ALA A 45 9.83 -7.69 -5.79
C ALA A 45 11.23 -7.51 -5.16
N TRP A 46 12.11 -6.77 -5.83
CA TRP A 46 13.43 -6.40 -5.30
C TRP A 46 13.36 -5.34 -4.18
N ILE A 47 12.25 -4.62 -4.03
CA ILE A 47 12.06 -3.59 -2.99
C ILE A 47 11.60 -4.22 -1.68
N HIS A 48 10.48 -4.95 -1.71
CA HIS A 48 9.89 -5.61 -0.53
C HIS A 48 8.77 -6.57 -0.96
N ASP A 49 8.48 -7.59 -0.15
CA ASP A 49 7.40 -8.56 -0.39
C ASP A 49 5.99 -8.11 0.05
N CYS A 50 5.87 -6.91 0.65
CA CYS A 50 4.62 -6.39 1.20
C CYS A 50 4.19 -5.17 0.42
N TRP A 51 3.40 -5.36 -0.64
CA TRP A 51 2.96 -4.28 -1.51
C TRP A 51 1.58 -3.76 -1.12
N PRO A 52 1.35 -2.43 -1.01
CA PRO A 52 0.01 -1.92 -0.78
C PRO A 52 -0.92 -2.27 -1.96
N ARG A 53 -2.14 -2.72 -1.66
CA ARG A 53 -3.13 -2.99 -2.70
C ARG A 53 -3.60 -1.67 -3.30
N LEU A 54 -3.19 -1.43 -4.54
CA LEU A 54 -3.61 -0.31 -5.35
C LEU A 54 -4.92 -0.62 -6.06
N VAL A 55 -5.85 0.32 -6.04
CA VAL A 55 -7.17 0.22 -6.67
C VAL A 55 -7.40 1.46 -7.51
N ARG A 56 -7.94 1.28 -8.71
CA ARG A 56 -8.34 2.41 -9.54
C ARG A 56 -9.72 2.90 -9.11
N LEU A 57 -9.85 4.19 -8.82
CA LEU A 57 -11.13 4.86 -8.70
C LEU A 57 -11.81 4.86 -10.07
N THR A 58 -12.93 4.17 -10.17
CA THR A 58 -13.90 4.37 -11.24
C THR A 58 -14.86 5.46 -10.79
N ASP A 59 -15.21 6.40 -11.66
CA ASP A 59 -16.29 7.37 -11.39
C ASP A 59 -17.52 6.58 -10.91
N GLN A 60 -18.03 6.91 -9.72
CA GLN A 60 -19.25 6.31 -9.17
C GLN A 60 -20.49 6.80 -9.90
#